data_AF-U2B199-F1
#
_entry.id   AF-U2B199-F1
#
_cell.length_a   1.000
_cell.length_b   1.000
_cell.length_c   1.000
_cell.angle_alpha   90.00
_cell.angle_beta   90.00
_cell.angle_gamma   90.00
#
_symmetry.space_group_name_H-M   'P 1'
#
loop_
_entity.id
_entity.type
_entity.pdbx_description
1 polymer ?
#
loop_
_entity_poly.entity_id
_entity_poly.type
_entity_poly.pdbx_seq_one_letter_code
_entity_poly.pdbx_strand_id
1 'polypeptide(L)' 'MYGGQVIKAGNIIVRQRGTQFHPGFGVGIGKDHTLFAKVEGVVKFEVKGAFGRRYVSVVQA' A
#
# COMPACT_ATOMS: atom_id res chain seq x y z
N MET A 1 2.05 -8.85 1.19
CA MET A 1 3.50 -8.55 0.99
C MET A 1 4.06 -7.91 2.25
N TYR A 2 5.36 -7.98 2.47
CA TYR A 2 6.03 -7.33 3.61
C TYR A 2 6.82 -6.10 3.16
N GLY A 3 7.12 -5.19 4.08
CA GLY A 3 7.85 -3.95 3.78
C GLY A 3 9.27 -4.23 3.28
N GLY A 4 9.71 -3.48 2.26
CA GLY A 4 11.00 -3.68 1.60
C GLY A 4 10.97 -4.64 0.41
N GLN A 5 9.82 -5.24 0.08
CA GLN A 5 9.67 -6.13 -1.06
C GLN A 5 9.51 -5.36 -2.38
N VAL A 6 10.22 -5.79 -3.42
CA VAL A 6 10.02 -5.30 -4.80
C VAL A 6 8.68 -5.83 -5.34
N ILE A 7 7.86 -4.94 -5.87
CA ILE A 7 6.53 -5.23 -6.40
C ILE A 7 6.39 -4.67 -7.82
N LYS A 8 5.69 -5.41 -8.68
CA LYS A 8 5.28 -4.95 -10.02
C LYS A 8 3.94 -4.22 -9.97
N ALA A 9 3.70 -3.33 -10.92
CA ALA A 9 2.40 -2.71 -11.09
C ALA A 9 1.30 -3.79 -11.28
N GLY A 10 0.12 -3.55 -10.69
CA GLY A 10 -1.04 -4.45 -10.70
C GLY A 10 -1.06 -5.49 -9.58
N ASN A 11 0.06 -5.74 -8.91
CA ASN A 11 0.10 -6.76 -7.86
C ASN A 11 -0.65 -6.32 -6.58
N ILE A 12 -1.25 -7.29 -5.91
CA ILE A 12 -1.96 -7.07 -4.65
C ILE A 12 -0.94 -6.97 -3.49
N ILE A 13 -1.05 -5.90 -2.71
CA ILE A 13 -0.17 -5.63 -1.56
C ILE A 13 -0.79 -6.18 -0.27
N VAL A 14 -2.06 -5.80 0.00
CA VAL A 14 -2.83 -6.18 1.19
C VAL A 14 -4.29 -6.44 0.80
N ARG A 15 -4.85 -7.56 1.25
CA ARG A 15 -6.31 -7.78 1.28
C ARG A 15 -6.80 -7.53 2.70
N GLN A 16 -7.85 -6.72 2.84
CA GLN A 16 -8.37 -6.32 4.14
C GLN A 16 -9.89 -6.14 4.08
N ARG A 17 -10.55 -6.25 5.23
CA ARG A 17 -11.93 -5.77 5.41
C ARG A 17 -11.87 -4.40 6.09
N GLY A 18 -12.43 -3.39 5.44
CA GLY A 18 -12.28 -1.99 5.86
C GLY A 18 -10.88 -1.42 5.57
N THR A 19 -10.62 -0.21 6.04
CA THR A 19 -9.36 0.52 5.77
C THR A 19 -8.43 0.52 6.98
N GLN A 20 -7.87 -0.65 7.33
CA GLN A 20 -6.83 -0.74 8.35
C GLN A 20 -5.52 -0.10 7.87
N PHE A 21 -5.23 -0.30 6.59
CA PHE A 21 -4.17 0.33 5.82
C PHE A 21 -4.77 1.22 4.74
N HIS A 22 -4.21 2.41 4.60
CA HIS A 22 -4.65 3.40 3.64
C HIS A 22 -3.70 3.44 2.43
N PRO A 23 -4.21 3.70 1.21
CA PRO A 23 -3.37 3.86 0.05
C PRO A 23 -2.51 5.12 0.18
N GLY A 24 -1.21 4.98 0.00
CA GLY A 24 -0.25 6.06 -0.13
C GLY A 24 0.18 6.23 -1.59
N PHE A 25 1.42 6.72 -1.81
CA PHE A 25 1.94 6.96 -3.15
C PHE A 25 2.06 5.65 -3.94
N GLY A 26 1.66 5.64 -5.22
CA GLY A 26 1.78 4.46 -6.07
C GLY A 26 0.87 3.28 -5.70
N VAL A 27 -0.11 3.47 -4.81
CA VAL A 27 -1.04 2.42 -4.36
C VAL A 27 -2.48 2.81 -4.66
N GLY A 28 -3.27 1.83 -5.12
CA GLY A 28 -4.72 1.94 -5.31
C GLY A 28 -5.49 1.12 -4.28
N ILE A 29 -6.78 1.43 -4.13
CA ILE A 29 -7.73 0.68 -3.32
C ILE A 29 -8.89 0.19 -4.19
N GLY A 30 -9.18 -1.11 -4.11
CA GLY A 30 -10.32 -1.74 -4.79
C GLY A 30 -11.64 -1.53 -4.04
N LYS A 31 -12.75 -1.93 -4.67
CA LYS A 31 -14.11 -1.84 -4.08
C LYS A 31 -14.24 -2.60 -2.75
N ASP A 32 -13.49 -3.69 -2.61
CA ASP A 32 -13.43 -4.53 -1.42
C ASP A 32 -12.36 -4.06 -0.40
N HIS A 33 -11.79 -2.87 -0.58
CA HIS A 33 -10.68 -2.31 0.18
C HIS A 33 -9.31 -3.00 -0.01
N THR A 34 -9.19 -3.89 -1.00
CA THR A 34 -7.90 -4.49 -1.36
C THR A 34 -6.93 -3.41 -1.88
N LEU A 35 -5.73 -3.35 -1.32
CA LEU A 35 -4.66 -2.46 -1.77
C LEU A 35 -3.81 -3.14 -2.85
N PHE A 36 -3.56 -2.42 -3.95
CA PHE A 36 -2.78 -2.90 -5.08
C PHE A 36 -1.78 -1.85 -5.57
N ALA A 37 -0.66 -2.29 -6.14
CA ALA A 37 0.36 -1.41 -6.71
C ALA A 37 -0.12 -0.83 -8.04
N LYS A 38 -0.03 0.50 -8.20
CA LYS A 38 -0.23 1.19 -9.48
C LYS A 38 1.07 1.32 -10.28
N VAL A 39 2.19 1.32 -9.58
CA VAL A 39 3.55 1.44 -10.15
C VAL A 39 4.41 0.31 -9.64
N GLU A 40 5.49 0.01 -10.35
CA GLU A 40 6.53 -0.87 -9.83
C GLU A 40 7.45 -0.12 -8.85
N GLY A 41 8.07 -0.85 -7.93
CA GLY A 41 8.96 -0.29 -6.93
C GLY A 41 9.01 -1.14 -5.67
N VAL A 42 9.29 -0.52 -4.53
CA VAL A 42 9.43 -1.18 -3.23
C VAL A 42 8.28 -0.79 -2.31
N VAL A 43 7.65 -1.78 -1.69
CA VAL A 43 6.55 -1.55 -0.74
C VAL A 43 7.08 -0.96 0.55
N LYS A 44 6.54 0.19 0.96
CA LYS A 44 6.84 0.89 2.20
C LYS A 44 5.59 1.04 3.05
N PHE A 45 5.66 0.56 4.29
CA PHE A 45 4.63 0.78 5.30
C PHE A 45 5.05 1.93 6.19
N GLU A 46 4.13 2.85 6.46
CA GLU A 46 4.42 4.02 7.28
C GLU A 46 3.20 4.40 8.13
N VAL A 47 3.47 4.99 9.30
CA VAL A 47 2.43 5.53 10.17
C VAL A 47 2.51 7.05 10.09
N LYS A 48 1.41 7.71 9.74
CA LYS A 48 1.37 9.15 9.49
C LYS A 48 0.10 9.80 10.08
N GLY A 49 0.21 11.11 10.29
CA GLY A 49 -0.88 11.97 10.76
C GLY A 49 -1.11 11.93 12.27
N ALA A 50 -1.87 12.91 12.78
CA ALA A 50 -2.15 13.06 14.21
C ALA A 50 -2.91 11.87 14.83
N PHE A 51 -3.61 11.10 14.00
CA PHE A 51 -4.37 9.90 14.43
C PHE A 51 -3.60 8.59 14.25
N GLY A 52 -2.31 8.64 13.89
CA GLY A 52 -1.47 7.44 13.74
C GLY A 52 -2.00 6.44 12.70
N ARG A 53 -2.51 6.93 11.56
CA ARG A 53 -3.05 6.06 10.52
C ARG A 53 -1.92 5.36 9.77
N ARG A 54 -2.13 4.08 9.44
CA ARG A 54 -1.18 3.26 8.69
C ARG A 54 -1.42 3.44 7.19
N TYR A 55 -0.35 3.73 6.45
CA TYR A 55 -0.32 3.92 5.02
C TYR A 55 0.62 2.92 4.36
N VAL A 56 0.30 2.59 3.11
CA VAL A 56 1.13 1.73 2.25
C VAL A 56 1.44 2.50 0.97
N SER A 57 2.72 2.69 0.70
CA SER A 57 3.22 3.38 -0.49
C SER A 57 4.14 2.44 -1.27
N VAL A 58 4.24 2.62 -2.57
CA VAL A 58 5.26 2.00 -3.43
C VAL A 58 6.22 3.10 -3.84
N VAL A 59 7.46 3.03 -3.36
CA VAL A 59 8.52 4.00 -3.68
C VAL A 59 9.44 3.42 -4.74
N GLN A 60 9.96 4.25 -5.66
CA GLN A 60 11.04 3.80 -6.56
C GLN A 60 12.27 3.43 -5.71
N ALA A 61 12.95 2.36 -6.13
CA ALA A 61 14.20 1.92 -5.53
C ALA A 61 15.33 2.94 -5.81
#